data_AF-A0AA89B039-F1
#
_entry.id   AF-A0AA89B039-F1
#
_cell.length_a   1.000
_cell.length_b   1.000
_cell.length_c   1.000
_cell.angle_alpha   90.00
_cell.angle_beta   90.00
_cell.angle_gamma   90.00
#
_symmetry.space_group_name_H-M   'P 1'
#
loop_
_entity.id
_entity.type
_entity.pdbx_description
1 polymer ?
#
loop_
_entity_poly.entity_id
_entity_poly.type
_entity_poly.pdbx_seq_one_letter_code
_entity_poly.pdbx_strand_id
1 'polypeptide(L)'
;MLATKSGNAEIVEEILRLFRHAVENIDGLGRNILHVAIQHHHIRILDIVEKMEFPTTRLVRKLDNDGNSILHMVGIKATDDKLEDMQTPALLLQENLLLFERVNEISNREFIRLHNEAGKTAGELFVENSAQLRENAKEWLKRTAENCSIVAVLIATVTFAAAFTVPGGPNQDTDYPILRNKRLYILFTMADVISLTTALTSVILFLLILSSPFRLKDFKQSLPKKLMLGVTLLIISVSTMMLAFVAAVILQIRSKDQWMEFALYSVAFFPVTIFIFSSFPFYASLMKSFGYSLNQ
;
A
#
# COMPACT_ATOMS: atom_id res chain seq x y z
N MET A 1 -18.82 17.41 17.87
CA MET A 1 -19.53 17.04 16.62
C MET A 1 -18.92 17.68 15.38
N LEU A 2 -18.89 19.01 15.24
CA LEU A 2 -18.27 19.64 14.05
C LEU A 2 -16.78 19.31 13.92
N ALA A 3 -16.01 19.51 15.01
CA ALA A 3 -14.60 19.13 15.05
C ALA A 3 -14.38 17.64 14.72
N THR A 4 -15.26 16.78 15.22
CA THR A 4 -15.28 15.33 14.94
C THR A 4 -15.49 15.03 13.46
N LYS A 5 -16.48 15.65 12.80
CA LYS A 5 -16.73 15.49 11.36
C LYS A 5 -15.54 15.94 10.52
N SER A 6 -14.92 17.06 10.90
CA SER A 6 -13.76 17.64 10.20
C SER A 6 -12.44 16.91 10.43
N GLY A 7 -12.38 15.93 11.35
CA GLY A 7 -11.14 15.21 11.66
C GLY A 7 -10.12 15.99 12.50
N ASN A 8 -10.50 17.14 13.07
CA ASN A 8 -9.58 17.95 13.87
C ASN A 8 -9.44 17.36 15.29
N ALA A 9 -8.55 16.39 15.42
CA ALA A 9 -8.31 15.65 16.66
C ALA A 9 -7.81 16.57 17.79
N GLU A 10 -7.02 17.60 17.49
CA GLU A 10 -6.48 18.55 18.47
C GLU A 10 -7.59 19.36 19.14
N ILE A 11 -8.54 19.86 18.34
CA ILE A 11 -9.72 20.57 18.86
C ILE A 11 -10.59 19.62 19.69
N VAL A 12 -10.78 18.38 19.23
CA VAL A 12 -11.56 17.39 19.98
C VAL A 12 -10.92 17.10 21.33
N GLU A 13 -9.60 16.89 21.37
CA GLU A 13 -8.86 16.62 22.60
C GLU A 13 -8.97 17.78 23.59
N GLU A 14 -8.77 19.02 23.14
CA GLU A 14 -8.84 20.20 24.03
C GLU A 14 -10.27 20.44 24.55
N ILE A 15 -11.30 20.24 23.73
CA ILE A 15 -12.70 20.30 24.17
C ILE A 15 -12.97 19.25 25.25
N LEU A 16 -12.52 18.02 25.03
CA LEU A 16 -12.74 16.91 25.97
C LEU A 16 -11.95 17.07 27.27
N ARG A 17 -10.81 17.76 27.22
CA ARG A 17 -10.03 18.15 28.39
C ARG A 17 -10.75 19.21 29.23
N LEU A 18 -11.32 20.24 28.59
CA LEU A 18 -12.03 21.33 29.28
C LEU A 18 -13.45 20.92 29.74
N PHE A 19 -14.15 20.14 28.91
CA PHE A 19 -15.55 19.76 29.10
C PHE A 19 -15.72 18.25 28.90
N ARG A 20 -15.33 17.46 29.90
CA ARG A 20 -15.39 15.99 29.82
C ARG A 20 -16.78 15.43 29.48
N HIS A 21 -17.85 16.09 29.93
CA HIS A 21 -19.23 15.68 29.64
C HIS A 21 -19.61 15.83 28.15
N ALA A 22 -18.89 16.64 27.38
CA ALA A 22 -19.17 16.85 25.96
C ALA A 22 -19.02 15.56 25.11
N VAL A 23 -18.33 14.54 25.63
CA VAL A 23 -18.20 13.23 25.00
C VAL A 23 -19.54 12.50 24.86
N GLU A 24 -20.51 12.79 25.74
CA GLU A 24 -21.84 12.17 25.73
C GLU A 24 -22.83 12.84 24.77
N ASN A 25 -22.43 13.96 24.16
CA ASN A 25 -23.27 14.69 23.22
C ASN A 25 -23.58 13.84 21.99
N ILE A 26 -24.82 13.97 21.54
CA ILE A 26 -25.33 13.37 20.31
C ILE A 26 -25.65 14.49 19.31
N ASP A 27 -25.54 14.20 18.02
CA ASP A 27 -26.04 15.10 16.99
C ASP A 27 -27.55 14.90 16.72
N GLY A 28 -28.09 15.65 15.75
CA GLY A 28 -29.50 15.55 15.37
C GLY A 28 -29.92 14.19 14.79
N LEU A 29 -28.97 13.31 14.45
CA LEU A 29 -29.23 11.94 13.99
C LEU A 29 -29.07 10.91 15.13
N GLY A 30 -28.92 11.36 16.38
CA GLY A 30 -28.69 10.48 17.53
C GLY A 30 -27.26 9.90 17.59
N ARG A 31 -26.37 10.31 16.68
CA ARG A 31 -24.99 9.80 16.62
C ARG A 31 -24.16 10.44 17.71
N ASN A 32 -23.44 9.61 18.46
CA ASN A 32 -22.41 10.09 19.38
C ASN A 32 -21.06 10.32 18.67
N ILE A 33 -20.05 10.74 19.43
CA ILE A 33 -18.70 11.01 18.90
C ILE A 33 -18.06 9.80 18.19
N LEU A 34 -18.30 8.56 18.66
CA LEU A 34 -17.75 7.35 18.05
C LEU A 34 -18.40 7.08 16.70
N HIS A 35 -19.72 7.20 16.59
CA HIS A 35 -20.43 7.00 15.32
C HIS A 35 -19.87 7.91 14.23
N VAL A 36 -19.72 9.19 14.56
CA VAL A 36 -19.21 10.20 13.61
C VAL A 36 -17.73 9.99 13.30
N ALA A 37 -16.90 9.70 14.30
CA ALA A 37 -15.48 9.46 14.07
C ALA A 37 -15.25 8.25 13.16
N ILE A 38 -16.01 7.17 13.37
CA ILE A 38 -15.91 5.93 12.58
C ILE A 38 -16.41 6.13 11.15
N GLN A 39 -17.57 6.77 10.98
CA GLN A 39 -18.15 7.03 9.66
C GLN A 39 -17.22 7.86 8.75
N HIS A 40 -16.41 8.73 9.34
CA HIS A 40 -15.45 9.57 8.63
C HIS A 40 -14.00 9.07 8.73
N HIS A 41 -13.76 7.83 9.20
CA HIS A 41 -12.42 7.23 9.29
C HIS A 41 -11.40 8.01 10.15
N HIS A 42 -11.86 8.80 11.13
CA HIS A 42 -10.99 9.62 11.99
C HIS A 42 -10.42 8.82 13.17
N ILE A 43 -9.48 7.92 12.87
CA ILE A 43 -8.89 6.98 13.84
C ILE A 43 -8.29 7.66 15.08
N ARG A 44 -7.64 8.83 14.92
CA ARG A 44 -7.10 9.57 16.07
C ARG A 44 -8.17 9.98 17.08
N ILE A 45 -9.35 10.34 16.61
CA ILE A 45 -10.45 10.72 17.50
C ILE A 45 -11.02 9.47 18.18
N LEU A 46 -11.10 8.35 17.47
CA LEU A 46 -11.43 7.06 18.06
C LEU A 46 -10.44 6.70 19.20
N ASP A 47 -9.13 6.83 18.98
CA ASP A 47 -8.08 6.58 19.99
C ASP A 47 -8.24 7.48 21.22
N ILE A 48 -8.56 8.77 21.03
CA ILE A 48 -8.77 9.74 22.13
C ILE A 48 -9.95 9.30 23.00
N VAL A 49 -11.07 8.93 22.38
CA VAL A 49 -12.28 8.55 23.11
C VAL A 49 -12.09 7.21 23.82
N GLU A 50 -11.44 6.23 23.19
CA GLU A 50 -11.14 4.93 23.80
C GLU A 50 -10.38 5.04 25.12
N LYS A 51 -9.40 5.96 25.20
CA LYS A 51 -8.59 6.21 26.40
C LYS A 51 -9.37 6.77 27.60
N MET A 52 -10.63 7.17 27.43
CA MET A 52 -11.45 7.72 28.52
C MET A 52 -12.07 6.64 29.44
N GLU A 53 -11.95 5.35 29.09
CA GLU A 53 -12.48 4.18 29.80
C GLU A 53 -14.01 4.18 30.00
N PHE A 54 -14.52 4.85 31.04
CA PHE A 54 -15.91 4.76 31.48
C PHE A 54 -16.95 5.31 30.49
N PRO A 55 -16.75 6.49 29.86
CA PRO A 55 -17.67 6.98 28.84
C PRO A 55 -17.73 6.05 27.63
N THR A 56 -16.61 5.43 27.25
CA THR A 56 -16.49 4.57 26.07
C THR A 56 -17.43 3.38 26.13
N THR A 57 -17.50 2.67 27.26
CA THR A 57 -18.40 1.51 27.41
C THR A 57 -19.88 1.88 27.23
N ARG A 58 -20.29 3.09 27.64
CA ARG A 58 -21.67 3.58 27.44
C ARG A 58 -21.91 4.01 26.01
N LEU A 59 -20.93 4.66 25.38
CA LEU A 59 -21.02 5.17 24.02
C LEU A 59 -21.09 4.05 22.97
N VAL A 60 -20.33 2.97 23.16
CA VAL A 60 -20.34 1.78 22.29
C VAL A 60 -21.71 1.11 22.26
N ARG A 61 -22.51 1.23 23.33
CA ARG A 61 -23.84 0.62 23.46
C ARG A 61 -24.97 1.47 22.88
N LYS A 62 -24.74 2.76 22.59
CA LYS A 62 -25.77 3.63 22.02
C LYS A 62 -25.97 3.29 20.55
N LEU A 63 -27.22 3.39 20.11
CA LEU A 63 -27.62 3.35 18.71
C LEU A 63 -27.95 4.77 18.24
N ASP A 64 -27.77 5.02 16.94
CA ASP A 64 -28.31 6.22 16.31
C ASP A 64 -29.83 6.12 16.10
N ASN A 65 -30.41 7.15 15.48
CA ASN A 65 -31.86 7.19 15.23
C ASN A 65 -32.36 6.11 14.28
N ASP A 66 -31.50 5.50 13.45
CA ASP A 66 -31.84 4.46 12.49
C ASP A 66 -31.51 3.05 13.03
N GLY A 67 -31.25 2.93 14.33
CA GLY A 67 -30.90 1.68 15.00
C GLY A 67 -29.50 1.16 14.66
N ASN A 68 -28.63 1.97 14.06
CA ASN A 68 -27.27 1.57 13.74
C ASN A 68 -26.38 1.65 14.97
N SER A 69 -25.56 0.61 15.18
CA SER A 69 -24.45 0.64 16.13
C SER A 69 -23.20 1.29 15.52
N ILE A 70 -22.18 1.52 16.35
CA ILE A 70 -20.86 1.98 15.87
C ILE A 70 -20.26 1.05 14.80
N LEU A 71 -20.60 -0.24 14.80
CA LEU A 71 -20.11 -1.21 13.81
C LEU A 71 -20.77 -1.01 12.44
N HIS A 72 -22.04 -0.61 12.41
CA HIS A 72 -22.75 -0.29 11.16
C HIS A 72 -22.14 0.94 10.49
N MET A 73 -21.65 1.91 11.27
CA MET A 73 -21.06 3.16 10.76
C MET A 73 -19.88 2.94 9.82
N VAL A 74 -19.11 1.87 9.99
CA VAL A 74 -17.95 1.55 9.13
C VAL A 74 -18.40 1.29 7.67
N GLY A 75 -19.61 0.75 7.49
CA GLY A 75 -20.17 0.48 6.17
C GLY A 75 -20.91 1.68 5.56
N ILE A 76 -21.15 2.75 6.30
CA ILE A 76 -21.95 3.89 5.83
C ILE A 76 -21.02 4.97 5.29
N LYS A 77 -21.16 5.30 4.01
CA LYS A 77 -20.40 6.42 3.42
C LYS A 77 -20.78 7.73 4.10
N ALA A 78 -19.79 8.54 4.45
CA ALA A 78 -20.03 9.91 4.88
C ALA A 78 -20.55 10.74 3.68
N THR A 79 -21.61 11.53 3.89
CA THR A 79 -22.26 12.34 2.84
C THR A 79 -21.38 13.45 2.26
N ASP A 80 -20.34 13.87 2.99
CA ASP A 80 -19.40 14.92 2.59
C ASP A 80 -18.07 14.38 2.05
N ASP A 81 -17.94 13.06 1.91
CA ASP A 81 -16.64 12.43 1.66
C ASP A 81 -16.25 12.52 0.18
N LYS A 82 -15.64 13.67 -0.17
CA LYS A 82 -14.89 13.87 -1.42
C LYS A 82 -13.54 13.11 -1.42
N LEU A 83 -13.39 12.08 -0.59
CA LEU A 83 -12.18 11.25 -0.53
C LEU A 83 -11.91 10.47 -1.83
N GLU A 84 -12.82 10.55 -2.80
CA GLU A 84 -12.82 9.77 -4.04
C GLU A 84 -11.66 10.08 -5.02
N ASP A 85 -10.87 11.14 -4.84
CA ASP A 85 -9.94 11.57 -5.90
C ASP A 85 -8.45 11.27 -5.66
N MET A 86 -8.04 10.84 -4.46
CA MET A 86 -6.60 10.70 -4.13
C MET A 86 -6.15 9.31 -3.64
N GLN A 87 -7.05 8.47 -3.14
CA GLN A 87 -6.66 7.22 -2.49
C GLN A 87 -6.83 6.01 -3.41
N THR A 88 -5.81 5.14 -3.44
CA THR A 88 -5.84 3.88 -4.18
C THR A 88 -7.01 3.01 -3.73
N PRO A 89 -7.95 2.60 -4.61
CA PRO A 89 -9.17 1.89 -4.21
C PRO A 89 -8.94 0.61 -3.39
N ALA A 90 -7.86 -0.13 -3.70
CA ALA A 90 -7.50 -1.34 -2.95
C ALA A 90 -6.98 -1.05 -1.54
N LEU A 91 -6.29 0.07 -1.33
CA LEU A 91 -5.83 0.49 -0.01
C LEU A 91 -6.98 1.03 0.83
N LEU A 92 -7.88 1.81 0.23
CA LEU A 92 -9.10 2.29 0.90
C LEU A 92 -9.96 1.11 1.37
N LEU A 93 -10.15 0.09 0.51
CA LEU A 93 -10.90 -1.10 0.90
C LEU A 93 -10.22 -1.88 2.05
N GLN A 94 -8.88 -1.98 2.02
CA GLN A 94 -8.11 -2.60 3.09
C GLN A 94 -8.28 -1.84 4.41
N GLU A 95 -8.18 -0.53 4.38
CA GLU A 95 -8.35 0.35 5.54
C GLU A 95 -9.75 0.20 6.13
N ASN A 96 -10.79 0.18 5.30
CA ASN A 96 -12.17 -0.04 5.73
C ASN A 96 -12.36 -1.40 6.39
N LEU A 97 -11.71 -2.46 5.88
CA LEU A 97 -11.75 -3.80 6.46
C LEU A 97 -11.05 -3.87 7.82
N LEU A 98 -9.88 -3.24 7.94
CA LEU A 98 -9.15 -3.17 9.21
C LEU A 98 -9.92 -2.36 10.26
N LEU A 99 -10.54 -1.25 9.84
CA LEU A 99 -11.41 -0.46 10.71
C LEU A 99 -12.63 -1.27 11.15
N PHE A 100 -13.25 -2.04 10.24
CA PHE A 100 -14.39 -2.90 10.58
C PHE A 100 -14.01 -3.93 11.65
N GLU A 101 -12.86 -4.57 11.52
CA GLU A 101 -12.36 -5.53 12.50
C GLU A 101 -12.06 -4.87 13.84
N ARG A 102 -11.37 -3.73 13.84
CA ARG A 102 -11.08 -2.97 15.06
C ARG A 102 -12.36 -2.58 15.80
N VAL A 103 -13.33 -2.00 15.09
CA VAL A 103 -14.62 -1.61 15.69
C VAL A 103 -15.40 -2.83 16.17
N ASN A 104 -15.29 -3.97 15.47
CA ASN A 104 -15.91 -5.21 15.89
C ASN A 104 -15.33 -5.76 17.19
N GLU A 105 -14.02 -5.61 17.43
CA GLU A 105 -13.36 -6.01 18.69
C GLU A 105 -13.78 -5.15 19.88
N ILE A 106 -13.99 -3.85 19.65
CA ILE A 106 -14.44 -2.90 20.68
C ILE A 106 -15.94 -3.04 20.94
N SER A 107 -16.71 -3.49 19.94
CA SER A 107 -18.15 -3.67 20.02
C SER A 107 -18.54 -4.86 20.91
N ASN A 108 -19.66 -4.74 21.63
CA ASN A 108 -20.21 -5.88 22.36
C ASN A 108 -20.68 -6.97 21.37
N ARG A 109 -20.49 -8.25 21.72
CA ARG A 109 -20.86 -9.41 20.89
C ARG A 109 -22.33 -9.40 20.46
N GLU A 110 -23.20 -8.82 21.28
CA GLU A 110 -24.63 -8.67 21.00
C GLU A 110 -24.89 -7.79 19.77
N PHE A 111 -24.04 -6.79 19.51
CA PHE A 111 -24.19 -5.86 18.38
C PHE A 111 -23.74 -6.43 17.03
N ILE A 112 -23.05 -7.58 17.03
CA ILE A 112 -22.62 -8.25 15.79
C ILE A 112 -23.84 -8.75 15.00
N ARG A 113 -24.89 -9.19 15.72
CA ARG A 113 -26.14 -9.72 15.15
C ARG A 113 -27.29 -8.73 15.23
N LEU A 114 -27.03 -7.49 15.69
CA LEU A 114 -28.03 -6.44 15.70
C LEU A 114 -28.40 -6.10 14.26
N HIS A 115 -29.70 -6.02 14.00
CA HIS A 115 -30.22 -5.50 12.74
C HIS A 115 -30.62 -4.04 12.96
N ASN A 116 -30.24 -3.17 12.03
CA ASN A 116 -30.71 -1.79 12.01
C ASN A 116 -32.18 -1.71 11.54
N GLU A 117 -32.75 -0.49 11.45
CA GLU A 117 -34.13 -0.31 10.97
C GLU A 117 -34.36 -0.80 9.54
N ALA A 118 -33.30 -0.86 8.72
CA ALA A 118 -33.34 -1.44 7.37
C ALA A 118 -33.27 -2.99 7.38
N GLY A 119 -33.24 -3.62 8.56
CA GLY A 119 -33.21 -5.07 8.71
C GLY A 119 -31.89 -5.71 8.29
N LYS A 120 -30.77 -4.97 8.37
CA LYS A 120 -29.43 -5.46 8.00
C LYS A 120 -28.52 -5.49 9.20
N THR A 121 -27.67 -6.52 9.27
CA THR A 121 -26.53 -6.52 10.19
C THR A 121 -25.41 -5.61 9.69
N ALA A 122 -24.52 -5.20 10.59
CA ALA A 122 -23.38 -4.36 10.21
C ALA A 122 -22.48 -5.03 9.14
N GLY A 123 -22.33 -6.35 9.21
CA GLY A 123 -21.56 -7.12 8.22
C GLY A 123 -22.22 -7.15 6.84
N GLU A 124 -23.53 -7.34 6.78
CA GLU A 124 -24.29 -7.30 5.52
C GLU A 124 -24.25 -5.90 4.90
N LEU A 125 -24.49 -4.87 5.71
CA LEU A 125 -24.43 -3.47 5.29
C LEU A 125 -23.04 -3.11 4.75
N PHE A 126 -21.98 -3.56 5.43
CA PHE A 126 -20.60 -3.33 4.99
C PHE A 126 -20.30 -4.01 3.66
N VAL A 127 -20.71 -5.27 3.46
CA VAL A 127 -20.50 -6.02 2.21
C VAL A 127 -21.22 -5.35 1.05
N GLU A 128 -22.46 -4.91 1.26
CA GLU A 128 -23.28 -4.26 0.25
C GLU A 128 -22.71 -2.89 -0.15
N ASN A 129 -22.46 -2.02 0.83
CA ASN A 129 -21.97 -0.67 0.56
C ASN A 129 -20.52 -0.66 0.02
N SER A 130 -19.73 -1.68 0.34
CA SER A 130 -18.36 -1.84 -0.19
C SER A 130 -18.31 -2.56 -1.53
N ALA A 131 -19.45 -2.97 -2.13
CA ALA A 131 -19.46 -3.74 -3.36
C ALA A 131 -18.81 -3.00 -4.54
N GLN A 132 -19.16 -1.72 -4.73
CA GLN A 132 -18.57 -0.90 -5.79
C GLN A 132 -17.08 -0.65 -5.56
N LEU A 133 -16.69 -0.32 -4.31
CA LEU A 133 -15.29 -0.12 -3.96
C LEU A 133 -14.47 -1.40 -4.19
N ARG A 134 -15.04 -2.57 -3.90
CA ARG A 134 -14.41 -3.87 -4.16
C ARG A 134 -14.19 -4.12 -5.65
N GLU A 135 -15.14 -3.76 -6.51
CA GLU A 135 -14.94 -3.92 -7.95
C GLU A 135 -13.87 -2.95 -8.47
N ASN A 136 -13.90 -1.69 -8.04
CA ASN A 136 -12.87 -0.70 -8.38
C ASN A 136 -11.47 -1.15 -7.88
N ALA A 137 -11.39 -1.69 -6.66
CA ALA A 137 -10.15 -2.23 -6.08
C ALA A 137 -9.61 -3.43 -6.86
N LYS A 138 -10.49 -4.34 -7.27
CA LYS A 138 -10.15 -5.50 -8.10
C LYS A 138 -9.63 -5.07 -9.47
N GLU A 139 -10.33 -4.15 -10.15
CA GLU A 139 -9.91 -3.65 -11.45
C GLU A 139 -8.57 -2.92 -11.36
N TRP A 140 -8.41 -2.03 -10.37
CA TRP A 140 -7.16 -1.34 -10.11
C TRP A 140 -6.00 -2.31 -9.88
N LEU A 141 -6.22 -3.35 -9.07
CA LEU A 141 -5.18 -4.32 -8.74
C LEU A 141 -4.79 -5.18 -9.95
N LYS A 142 -5.76 -5.55 -10.81
CA LYS A 142 -5.48 -6.26 -12.07
C LYS A 142 -4.66 -5.41 -13.02
N ARG A 143 -5.12 -4.18 -13.31
CA ARG A 143 -4.40 -3.24 -14.20
C ARG A 143 -2.98 -2.98 -13.70
N THR A 144 -2.80 -2.80 -12.40
CA THR A 144 -1.48 -2.59 -11.80
C THR A 144 -0.59 -3.83 -11.94
N ALA A 145 -1.11 -5.02 -11.62
CA ALA A 145 -0.36 -6.27 -11.74
C ALA A 145 0.04 -6.57 -13.20
N GLU A 146 -0.86 -6.33 -14.16
CA GLU A 146 -0.58 -6.48 -15.60
C GLU A 146 0.54 -5.51 -16.05
N ASN A 147 0.41 -4.22 -15.75
CA ASN A 147 1.39 -3.21 -16.13
C ASN A 147 2.76 -3.49 -15.51
N CYS A 148 2.82 -3.82 -14.21
CA CYS A 148 4.07 -4.15 -13.55
C CYS A 148 4.67 -5.47 -14.05
N SER A 149 3.85 -6.45 -14.44
CA SER A 149 4.34 -7.69 -15.06
C SER A 149 5.01 -7.43 -16.41
N ILE A 150 4.43 -6.57 -17.25
CA ILE A 150 5.02 -6.20 -18.55
C ILE A 150 6.40 -5.57 -18.33
N VAL A 151 6.53 -4.64 -17.39
CA VAL A 151 7.82 -4.01 -17.05
C VAL A 151 8.81 -5.05 -16.51
N ALA A 152 8.38 -5.93 -15.61
CA ALA A 152 9.23 -6.97 -15.04
C ALA A 152 9.73 -7.97 -16.11
N VAL A 153 8.87 -8.38 -17.04
CA VAL A 153 9.24 -9.25 -18.17
C VAL A 153 10.24 -8.54 -19.09
N LEU A 154 10.03 -7.24 -19.39
CA LEU A 154 10.98 -6.46 -20.20
C LEU A 154 12.35 -6.36 -19.54
N ILE A 155 12.41 -6.17 -18.22
CA ILE A 155 13.68 -6.15 -17.49
C ILE A 155 14.33 -7.53 -17.55
N ALA A 156 13.57 -8.59 -17.28
CA ALA A 156 14.08 -9.97 -17.32
C ALA A 156 14.65 -10.32 -18.70
N THR A 157 14.01 -9.92 -19.80
CA THR A 157 14.51 -10.18 -21.16
C THR A 157 15.79 -9.41 -21.46
N VAL A 158 15.87 -8.13 -21.06
CA VAL A 158 17.08 -7.31 -21.23
C VAL A 158 18.26 -7.88 -20.44
N THR A 159 18.05 -8.23 -19.17
CA THR A 159 19.11 -8.82 -18.32
C THR A 159 19.51 -10.22 -18.81
N PHE A 160 18.54 -11.03 -19.24
CA PHE A 160 18.84 -12.35 -19.80
C PHE A 160 19.70 -12.24 -21.06
N ALA A 161 19.41 -11.30 -21.96
CA ALA A 161 20.23 -11.03 -23.13
C ALA A 161 21.64 -10.51 -22.74
N ALA A 162 21.72 -9.64 -21.72
CA ALA A 162 22.98 -9.12 -21.19
C ALA A 162 23.89 -10.22 -20.61
N ALA A 163 23.30 -11.23 -19.97
CA ALA A 163 24.03 -12.38 -19.44
C ALA A 163 24.80 -13.17 -20.52
N PHE A 164 24.26 -13.26 -21.75
CA PHE A 164 24.92 -13.94 -22.88
C PHE A 164 25.79 -13.01 -23.72
N THR A 165 25.56 -11.70 -23.68
CA THR A 165 26.33 -10.69 -24.42
C THR A 165 27.42 -10.09 -23.53
N VAL A 166 28.26 -10.97 -22.99
CA VAL A 166 29.26 -10.63 -21.98
C VAL A 166 30.21 -9.52 -22.46
N PRO A 167 30.36 -8.40 -21.71
CA PRO A 167 31.26 -7.32 -22.08
C PRO A 167 32.70 -7.84 -22.22
N GLY A 168 33.32 -7.59 -23.38
CA GLY A 168 34.69 -8.01 -23.69
C GLY A 168 34.84 -9.34 -24.44
N GLY A 169 33.77 -10.13 -24.58
CA GLY A 169 33.79 -11.39 -25.34
C GLY A 169 34.62 -12.53 -24.72
N PRO A 170 34.53 -13.76 -25.28
CA PRO A 170 35.34 -14.90 -24.86
C PRO A 170 36.80 -14.74 -25.31
N ASN A 171 37.72 -15.19 -24.48
CA ASN A 171 39.14 -15.21 -24.79
C ASN A 171 39.43 -16.38 -25.73
N GLN A 172 40.04 -16.10 -26.89
CA GLN A 172 40.21 -17.08 -27.99
C GLN A 172 41.04 -18.32 -27.61
N ASP A 173 41.85 -18.22 -26.54
CA ASP A 173 42.75 -19.30 -26.10
C ASP A 173 42.22 -20.11 -24.89
N THR A 174 41.20 -19.62 -24.18
CA THR A 174 40.80 -20.19 -22.87
C THR A 174 39.28 -20.32 -22.68
N ASP A 175 38.45 -19.95 -23.65
CA ASP A 175 36.97 -19.92 -23.61
C ASP A 175 36.34 -19.05 -22.49
N TYR A 176 37.14 -18.55 -21.53
CA TYR A 176 36.68 -17.68 -20.46
C TYR A 176 36.61 -16.20 -20.90
N PRO A 177 35.72 -15.38 -20.31
CA PRO A 177 35.59 -13.97 -20.66
C PRO A 177 36.87 -13.17 -20.38
N ILE A 178 37.30 -12.35 -21.35
CA ILE A 178 38.58 -11.62 -21.34
C ILE A 178 38.72 -10.70 -20.11
N LEU A 179 37.59 -10.20 -19.58
CA LEU A 179 37.53 -9.25 -18.46
C LEU A 179 37.27 -9.91 -17.10
N ARG A 180 37.27 -11.25 -17.00
CA ARG A 180 36.91 -12.03 -15.79
C ARG A 180 37.61 -11.59 -14.51
N ASN A 181 38.88 -11.18 -14.59
CA ASN A 181 39.68 -10.80 -13.42
C ASN A 181 39.47 -9.35 -12.93
N LYS A 182 38.59 -8.57 -13.57
CA LYS A 182 38.26 -7.21 -13.10
C LYS A 182 37.12 -7.27 -12.07
N ARG A 183 37.27 -6.56 -10.95
CA ARG A 183 36.21 -6.42 -9.93
C ARG A 183 34.86 -5.98 -10.52
N LEU A 184 34.90 -5.15 -11.57
CA LEU A 184 33.73 -4.66 -12.29
C LEU A 184 32.99 -5.76 -13.06
N TYR A 185 33.69 -6.79 -13.55
CA TYR A 185 33.08 -7.94 -14.23
C TYR A 185 32.23 -8.76 -13.26
N ILE A 186 32.78 -9.07 -12.08
CA ILE A 186 32.05 -9.79 -11.04
C ILE A 186 30.82 -8.98 -10.59
N LEU A 187 30.99 -7.67 -10.41
CA LEU A 187 29.88 -6.76 -10.06
C LEU A 187 28.78 -6.76 -11.12
N PHE A 188 29.14 -6.67 -12.41
CA PHE A 188 28.21 -6.78 -13.53
C PHE A 188 27.43 -8.09 -13.47
N THR A 189 28.11 -9.23 -13.39
CA THR A 189 27.45 -10.55 -13.39
C THR A 189 26.54 -10.76 -12.19
N MET A 190 26.95 -10.29 -11.00
CA MET A 190 26.12 -10.40 -9.79
C MET A 190 24.89 -9.51 -9.87
N ALA A 191 25.05 -8.26 -10.31
CA ALA A 191 23.95 -7.32 -10.45
C ALA A 191 22.92 -7.80 -11.49
N ASP A 192 23.39 -8.35 -12.61
CA ASP A 192 22.54 -8.89 -13.68
C ASP A 192 21.73 -10.11 -13.21
N VAL A 193 22.36 -11.06 -12.51
CA VAL A 193 21.67 -12.23 -11.95
C VAL A 193 20.65 -11.84 -10.88
N ILE A 194 20.98 -10.89 -9.99
CA ILE A 194 20.03 -10.38 -8.99
C ILE A 194 18.86 -9.70 -9.70
N SER A 195 19.12 -8.88 -10.71
CA SER A 195 18.07 -8.22 -11.48
C SER A 195 17.11 -9.20 -12.13
N LEU A 196 17.65 -10.23 -12.79
CA LEU A 196 16.86 -11.26 -13.48
C LEU A 196 16.00 -12.06 -12.50
N THR A 197 16.59 -12.55 -11.42
CA THR A 197 15.89 -13.39 -10.42
C THR A 197 14.81 -12.62 -9.70
N THR A 198 15.06 -11.36 -9.34
CA THR A 198 14.06 -10.50 -8.69
C THR A 198 12.94 -10.08 -9.64
N ALA A 199 13.23 -9.81 -10.93
CA ALA A 199 12.21 -9.59 -11.97
C ALA A 199 11.29 -10.80 -12.14
N LEU A 200 11.85 -11.99 -12.32
CA LEU A 200 11.06 -13.22 -12.49
C LEU A 200 10.20 -13.52 -11.26
N THR A 201 10.75 -13.34 -10.06
CA THR A 201 9.99 -13.50 -8.81
C THR A 201 8.86 -12.47 -8.73
N SER A 202 9.10 -11.22 -9.15
CA SER A 202 8.06 -10.19 -9.24
C SER A 202 6.93 -10.59 -10.20
N VAL A 203 7.26 -11.15 -11.38
CA VAL A 203 6.26 -11.64 -12.35
C VAL A 203 5.40 -12.73 -11.72
N ILE A 204 6.00 -13.70 -11.04
CA ILE A 204 5.26 -14.77 -10.36
C ILE A 204 4.26 -14.19 -9.34
N LEU A 205 4.67 -13.20 -8.55
CA LEU A 205 3.79 -12.56 -7.57
C LEU A 205 2.61 -11.83 -8.22
N PHE A 206 2.84 -11.10 -9.31
CA PHE A 206 1.76 -10.44 -10.04
C PHE A 206 0.82 -11.45 -10.71
N LEU A 207 1.32 -12.56 -11.24
CA LEU A 207 0.49 -13.66 -11.74
C LEU A 207 -0.35 -14.31 -10.62
N LEU A 208 0.19 -14.43 -9.40
CA LEU A 208 -0.53 -14.90 -8.22
C LEU A 208 -1.60 -13.92 -7.73
N ILE A 209 -1.49 -12.63 -8.08
CA ILE A 209 -2.54 -11.63 -7.86
C ILE A 209 -3.63 -11.78 -8.91
N LEU A 210 -3.26 -11.88 -10.19
CA LEU A 210 -4.21 -12.04 -11.31
C LEU A 210 -5.03 -13.34 -11.21
N SER A 211 -4.42 -14.41 -10.70
CA SER A 211 -5.07 -15.71 -10.47
C SER A 211 -5.90 -15.77 -9.17
N SER A 212 -5.96 -14.69 -8.39
CA SER A 212 -6.69 -14.67 -7.12
C SER A 212 -8.21 -14.59 -7.33
N PRO A 213 -9.03 -15.16 -6.43
CA PRO A 213 -10.49 -15.02 -6.48
C PRO A 213 -11.01 -13.64 -6.05
N PHE A 214 -10.15 -12.73 -5.56
CA PHE A 214 -10.52 -11.38 -5.10
C PHE A 214 -11.69 -11.37 -4.10
N ARG A 215 -11.69 -12.29 -3.13
CA ARG A 215 -12.71 -12.29 -2.06
C ARG A 215 -12.45 -11.09 -1.16
N LEU A 216 -13.50 -10.57 -0.53
CA LEU A 216 -13.38 -9.40 0.36
C LEU A 216 -12.29 -9.60 1.44
N LYS A 217 -12.22 -10.78 2.05
CA LYS A 217 -11.18 -11.15 3.04
C LYS A 217 -9.75 -11.11 2.50
N ASP A 218 -9.55 -11.29 1.20
CA ASP A 218 -8.22 -11.33 0.58
C ASP A 218 -7.62 -9.92 0.52
N PHE A 219 -8.47 -8.88 0.43
CA PHE A 219 -8.05 -7.47 0.47
C PHE A 219 -7.54 -7.02 1.82
N LYS A 220 -7.83 -7.75 2.91
CA LYS A 220 -7.32 -7.41 4.24
C LYS A 220 -5.80 -7.51 4.33
N GLN A 221 -5.23 -8.61 3.80
CA GLN A 221 -3.82 -8.90 4.04
C GLN A 221 -3.13 -9.62 2.87
N SER A 222 -3.77 -10.58 2.23
CA SER A 222 -3.08 -11.43 1.24
C SER A 222 -2.76 -10.69 -0.06
N LEU A 223 -3.72 -9.93 -0.61
CA LEU A 223 -3.53 -9.16 -1.84
C LEU A 223 -2.57 -7.98 -1.66
N PRO A 224 -2.73 -7.11 -0.64
CA PRO A 224 -1.81 -6.00 -0.42
C PRO A 224 -0.37 -6.45 -0.14
N LYS A 225 -0.16 -7.53 0.62
CA LYS A 225 1.19 -8.07 0.88
C LYS A 225 1.86 -8.58 -0.40
N LYS A 226 1.12 -9.31 -1.25
CA LYS A 226 1.65 -9.78 -2.55
C LYS A 226 2.01 -8.62 -3.45
N LEU A 227 1.16 -7.60 -3.53
CA LEU A 227 1.40 -6.40 -4.33
C LEU A 227 2.66 -5.68 -3.85
N MET A 228 2.78 -5.48 -2.53
CA MET A 228 3.96 -4.88 -1.92
C MET A 228 5.24 -5.62 -2.27
N LEU A 229 5.25 -6.93 -2.01
CA LEU A 229 6.42 -7.75 -2.26
C LEU A 229 6.80 -7.72 -3.75
N GLY A 230 5.81 -7.83 -4.65
CA GLY A 230 6.02 -7.70 -6.09
C GLY A 230 6.66 -6.37 -6.48
N VAL A 231 6.07 -5.24 -6.06
CA VAL A 231 6.62 -3.91 -6.37
C VAL A 231 8.01 -3.71 -5.78
N THR A 232 8.29 -4.19 -4.55
CA THR A 232 9.64 -4.08 -3.97
C THR A 232 10.69 -4.84 -4.76
N LEU A 233 10.38 -6.07 -5.21
CA LEU A 233 11.28 -6.85 -6.04
C LEU A 233 11.49 -6.20 -7.40
N LEU A 234 10.45 -5.60 -7.99
CA LEU A 234 10.57 -4.85 -9.23
C LEU A 234 11.50 -3.64 -9.09
N ILE A 235 11.40 -2.89 -7.98
CA ILE A 235 12.29 -1.75 -7.69
C ILE A 235 13.74 -2.22 -7.54
N ILE A 236 13.96 -3.31 -6.81
CA ILE A 236 15.29 -3.92 -6.67
C ILE A 236 15.84 -4.35 -8.04
N SER A 237 15.00 -4.95 -8.88
CA SER A 237 15.36 -5.38 -10.22
C SER A 237 15.78 -4.20 -11.10
N VAL A 238 14.96 -3.15 -11.22
CA VAL A 238 15.32 -1.93 -11.97
C VAL A 238 16.64 -1.33 -11.49
N SER A 239 16.84 -1.26 -10.16
CA SER A 239 18.04 -0.67 -9.57
C SER A 239 19.30 -1.49 -9.89
N THR A 240 19.21 -2.82 -9.81
CA THR A 240 20.32 -3.73 -10.09
C THR A 240 20.61 -3.86 -11.59
N MET A 241 19.60 -3.82 -12.45
CA MET A 241 19.77 -3.71 -13.91
C MET A 241 20.58 -2.45 -14.28
N MET A 242 20.26 -1.31 -13.68
CA MET A 242 20.98 -0.06 -13.95
C MET A 242 22.43 -0.11 -13.46
N LEU A 243 22.68 -0.76 -12.32
CA LEU A 243 24.04 -1.01 -11.84
C LEU A 243 24.83 -1.91 -12.80
N ALA A 244 24.20 -2.96 -13.33
CA ALA A 244 24.79 -3.82 -14.35
C ALA A 244 25.10 -3.03 -15.63
N PHE A 245 24.17 -2.19 -16.09
CA PHE A 245 24.39 -1.34 -17.27
C PHE A 245 25.59 -0.40 -17.10
N VAL A 246 25.71 0.28 -15.96
CA VAL A 246 26.88 1.13 -15.65
C VAL A 246 28.17 0.32 -15.65
N ALA A 247 28.18 -0.85 -15.00
CA ALA A 247 29.36 -1.72 -14.97
C ALA A 247 29.76 -2.20 -16.38
N ALA A 248 28.79 -2.56 -17.22
CA ALA A 248 29.01 -2.99 -18.61
C ALA A 248 29.64 -1.88 -19.45
N VAL A 249 29.12 -0.65 -19.34
CA VAL A 249 29.65 0.53 -20.02
C VAL A 249 31.12 0.77 -19.65
N ILE A 250 31.46 0.75 -18.35
CA ILE A 250 32.83 0.97 -17.89
C ILE A 250 33.77 -0.13 -18.39
N LEU A 251 33.28 -1.37 -18.47
CA LEU A 251 34.05 -2.50 -19.00
C LEU A 251 34.31 -2.36 -20.51
N GLN A 252 33.37 -1.75 -21.25
CA GLN A 252 33.46 -1.59 -22.70
C GLN A 252 34.29 -0.36 -23.11
N ILE A 253 34.23 0.73 -22.34
CA ILE A 253 35.03 1.94 -22.60
C ILE A 253 36.49 1.65 -22.29
N ARG A 254 37.29 1.57 -23.36
CA ARG A 254 38.75 1.42 -23.33
C ARG A 254 39.43 2.71 -23.77
N SER A 255 38.88 3.88 -23.42
CA SER A 255 39.45 5.19 -23.78
C SER A 255 40.01 5.91 -22.56
N LYS A 256 41.10 6.66 -22.75
CA LYS A 256 41.76 7.47 -21.71
C LYS A 256 41.04 8.81 -21.45
N ASP A 257 39.84 9.01 -22.00
CA ASP A 257 39.21 10.32 -22.10
C ASP A 257 38.15 10.53 -21.01
N GLN A 258 38.52 11.27 -19.97
CA GLN A 258 37.75 11.43 -18.73
C GLN A 258 36.38 12.12 -18.94
N TRP A 259 36.25 12.93 -20.00
CA TRP A 259 35.00 13.65 -20.29
C TRP A 259 33.87 12.75 -20.80
N MET A 260 34.18 11.71 -21.59
CA MET A 260 33.16 10.75 -22.04
C MET A 260 32.69 9.85 -20.90
N GLU A 261 33.58 9.49 -19.97
CA GLU A 261 33.20 8.75 -18.76
C GLU A 261 32.22 9.54 -17.89
N PHE A 262 32.54 10.81 -17.57
CA PHE A 262 31.65 11.67 -16.77
C PHE A 262 30.27 11.89 -17.41
N ALA A 263 30.22 12.10 -18.73
CA ALA A 263 28.96 12.25 -19.46
C ALA A 263 28.09 11.00 -19.37
N LEU A 264 28.67 9.80 -19.55
CA LEU A 264 27.92 8.54 -19.44
C LEU A 264 27.45 8.24 -18.03
N TYR A 265 28.26 8.53 -16.99
CA TYR A 265 27.80 8.39 -15.60
C TYR A 265 26.59 9.28 -15.31
N SER A 266 26.62 10.54 -15.77
CA SER A 266 25.52 11.47 -15.58
C SER A 266 24.23 11.00 -16.26
N VAL A 267 24.33 10.51 -17.50
CA VAL A 267 23.17 9.98 -18.25
C VAL A 267 22.65 8.68 -17.65
N ALA A 268 23.51 7.78 -17.17
CA ALA A 268 23.09 6.50 -16.60
C ALA A 268 22.49 6.64 -15.19
N PHE A 269 22.94 7.62 -14.40
CA PHE A 269 22.43 7.85 -13.04
C PHE A 269 21.11 8.63 -13.02
N PHE A 270 20.83 9.43 -14.06
CA PHE A 270 19.63 10.26 -14.15
C PHE A 270 18.32 9.44 -14.05
N PRO A 271 18.10 8.35 -14.80
CA PRO A 271 16.91 7.50 -14.65
C PRO A 271 16.80 6.87 -13.26
N VAL A 272 17.93 6.48 -12.65
CA VAL A 272 17.98 5.88 -11.30
C VAL A 272 17.50 6.88 -10.25
N THR A 273 17.99 8.12 -10.31
CA THR A 273 17.58 9.18 -9.38
C THR A 273 16.10 9.49 -9.51
N ILE A 274 15.59 9.63 -10.74
CA ILE A 274 14.17 9.88 -10.99
C ILE A 274 13.32 8.71 -10.47
N PHE A 275 13.74 7.47 -10.69
CA PHE A 275 12.99 6.30 -10.26
C PHE A 275 12.94 6.18 -8.73
N ILE A 276 14.05 6.44 -8.02
CA ILE A 276 14.09 6.44 -6.56
C ILE A 276 13.20 7.57 -6.01
N PHE A 277 13.34 8.79 -6.52
CA PHE A 277 12.53 9.93 -6.06
C PHE A 277 11.04 9.75 -6.36
N SER A 278 10.68 9.17 -7.51
CA SER A 278 9.29 8.90 -7.90
C SER A 278 8.68 7.73 -7.13
N SER A 279 9.48 6.70 -6.80
CA SER A 279 8.99 5.53 -6.06
C SER A 279 8.89 5.79 -4.55
N PHE A 280 9.63 6.77 -4.04
CA PHE A 280 9.65 7.14 -2.62
C PHE A 280 8.28 7.53 -2.06
N PRO A 281 7.48 8.44 -2.66
CA PRO A 281 6.16 8.79 -2.13
C PRO A 281 5.17 7.62 -2.14
N PHE A 282 5.24 6.76 -3.17
CA PHE A 282 4.43 5.55 -3.25
C PHE A 282 4.82 4.53 -2.17
N TYR A 283 6.11 4.28 -2.00
CA TYR A 283 6.63 3.39 -0.97
C TYR A 283 6.37 3.93 0.45
N ALA A 284 6.52 5.23 0.67
CA ALA A 284 6.20 5.89 1.94
C ALA A 284 4.70 5.80 2.27
N SER A 285 3.82 5.97 1.28
CA SER A 285 2.37 5.80 1.44
C SER A 285 2.01 4.37 1.83
N LEU A 286 2.60 3.37 1.15
CA LEU A 286 2.42 1.97 1.47
C LEU A 286 2.99 1.61 2.86
N MET A 287 4.21 2.02 3.18
CA MET A 287 4.81 1.80 4.50
C MET A 287 4.00 2.45 5.62
N LYS A 288 3.46 3.66 5.40
CA LYS A 288 2.61 4.33 6.37
C LYS A 288 1.32 3.55 6.60
N SER A 289 0.66 3.08 5.54
CA SER A 289 -0.53 2.22 5.63
C SER A 289 -0.24 0.91 6.38
N PHE A 290 0.92 0.29 6.15
CA PHE A 290 1.31 -0.95 6.85
C PHE A 290 1.82 -0.76 8.28
N GLY A 291 2.50 0.35 8.59
CA GLY A 291 2.97 0.67 9.95
C GLY A 291 1.81 0.85 10.93
N TYR A 292 0.65 1.34 10.46
CA TYR A 292 -0.58 1.36 11.24
C TYR A 292 -1.18 -0.05 11.45
N SER A 293 -1.00 -0.97 10.50
CA SER A 293 -1.48 -2.37 10.59
C SER A 293 -0.58 -3.30 11.41
N LEU A 294 0.64 -2.89 11.76
CA LEU A 294 1.61 -3.67 12.55
C LEU A 294 1.72 -3.22 14.01
N ASN A 295 1.26 -2.00 14.33
CA ASN A 295 1.23 -1.43 15.67
C ASN A 295 -0.17 -1.48 16.33
N GLN A 296 -1.13 -2.15 15.71
CA GLN A 296 -2.40 -2.61 16.31
C GLN A 296 -2.34 -4.14 16.43
#